data_AF-A0A7S1LBW1-F1
#
_entry.id   AF-A0A7S1LBW1-F1
#
_cell.length_a   1.000
_cell.length_b   1.000
_cell.length_c   1.000
_cell.angle_alpha   90.00
_cell.angle_beta   90.00
_cell.angle_gamma   90.00
#
_symmetry.space_group_name_H-M   'P 1'
#
loop_
_entity.id
_entity.type
_entity.pdbx_description
1 polymer ?
#
loop_
_entity_poly.entity_id
_entity_poly.type
_entity_poly.pdbx_seq_one_letter_code
_entity_poly.pdbx_strand_id
1 'polypeptide(L)'
;RCPTRLRMRHSDDAFTATVCIHWLASGGSNARAAPSPSSEVAGFNGPISDPAEVTRAIAAAQQTIMAEAARRGSKSGVAQDTIEVTVSGPAFDDLTLVDLPGIVR
;
A
#
# COMPACT_ATOMS: atom_id res chain seq x y z
N ARG A 1 10.06 0.39 -1.33
CA ARG A 1 10.76 0.69 -0.04
C ARG A 1 10.02 0.14 1.18
N CYS A 2 8.87 -0.45 0.96
CA CYS A 2 8.12 -1.25 1.91
C CYS A 2 7.57 -2.44 1.10
N PRO A 3 7.18 -3.54 1.74
CA PRO A 3 6.46 -4.61 1.06
C PRO A 3 5.21 -4.07 0.36
N THR A 4 4.94 -4.56 -0.85
CA THR A 4 3.72 -4.27 -1.61
C THR A 4 3.06 -5.59 -1.99
N ARG A 5 1.82 -5.80 -1.56
CA ARG A 5 1.00 -6.95 -1.94
C ARG A 5 0.03 -6.52 -3.03
N LEU A 6 0.17 -7.10 -4.21
CA LEU A 6 -0.79 -6.95 -5.30
C LEU A 6 -1.76 -8.13 -5.29
N ARG A 7 -3.05 -7.84 -5.16
CA ARG A 7 -4.15 -8.79 -5.25
C ARG A 7 -4.89 -8.54 -6.55
N MET A 8 -4.79 -9.47 -7.47
CA MET A 8 -5.50 -9.46 -8.74
C MET A 8 -6.74 -10.31 -8.58
N ARG A 9 -7.88 -9.82 -9.10
CA ARG A 9 -9.14 -10.54 -9.11
C ARG A 9 -9.75 -10.50 -10.48
N HIS A 10 -10.16 -11.66 -10.97
CA HIS A 10 -11.02 -11.71 -12.13
C HIS A 10 -12.40 -11.11 -11.79
N SER A 11 -12.92 -10.28 -12.67
CA SER A 11 -14.29 -9.76 -12.59
C SER A 11 -14.82 -9.44 -13.99
N ASP A 12 -16.11 -9.65 -14.22
CA ASP A 12 -16.76 -9.22 -15.46
C ASP A 12 -16.96 -7.68 -15.52
N ASP A 13 -16.80 -7.00 -14.38
CA ASP A 13 -16.91 -5.54 -14.27
C ASP A 13 -15.71 -4.81 -14.87
N ALA A 14 -15.89 -3.54 -15.21
CA ALA A 14 -14.79 -2.67 -15.65
C ALA A 14 -13.66 -2.61 -14.61
N PHE A 15 -12.46 -2.25 -15.08
CA PHE A 15 -11.28 -2.08 -14.24
C PHE A 15 -11.59 -1.24 -13.00
N THR A 16 -11.23 -1.77 -11.83
CA THR A 16 -11.24 -1.02 -10.59
C THR A 16 -10.03 -1.40 -9.75
N ALA A 17 -9.48 -0.44 -9.03
CA ALA A 17 -8.38 -0.67 -8.12
C ALA A 17 -8.58 0.04 -6.78
N THR A 18 -7.98 -0.51 -5.73
CA THR A 18 -7.87 0.14 -4.43
C THR A 18 -6.45 0.04 -3.92
N VAL A 19 -6.00 1.08 -3.22
CA VAL A 19 -4.69 1.11 -2.56
C VAL A 19 -4.90 1.46 -1.10
N CYS A 20 -4.40 0.61 -0.21
CA CYS A 20 -4.47 0.80 1.23
C CYS A 20 -3.13 0.48 1.92
N ILE A 21 -2.94 1.06 3.11
CA ILE A 21 -1.76 0.79 3.95
C ILE A 21 -2.17 -0.13 5.09
N HIS A 22 -1.42 -1.22 5.25
CA HIS A 22 -1.44 -2.06 6.43
C HIS A 22 -0.29 -1.67 7.36
N TRP A 23 -0.63 -0.94 8.41
CA TRP A 23 0.30 -0.60 9.48
C TRP A 23 0.65 -1.85 10.29
N LEU A 24 1.94 -2.11 10.47
CA LEU A 24 2.37 -3.15 11.39
C LEU A 24 2.14 -2.64 12.82
N ALA A 25 1.34 -3.38 13.61
CA ALA A 25 1.15 -3.05 15.02
C ALA A 25 2.53 -3.01 15.69
N SER A 26 2.91 -1.86 16.22
CA SER A 26 4.15 -1.73 16.99
C SER A 26 4.06 -2.67 18.18
N GLY A 27 4.90 -3.71 18.20
CA GLY A 27 4.98 -4.69 19.28
C GLY A 27 5.29 -4.01 20.60
N GLY A 28 4.25 -3.77 21.38
CA GLY A 28 4.28 -3.16 22.70
C GLY A 28 2.84 -3.03 23.17
N SER A 29 2.52 -3.66 24.29
CA SER A 29 1.20 -3.66 24.93
C SER A 29 0.74 -2.23 25.24
N ASN A 30 0.11 -1.59 24.28
CA ASN A 30 -0.85 -0.48 24.40
C ASN A 30 -1.26 -0.16 22.97
N ALA A 31 -2.49 -0.52 22.62
CA ALA A 31 -3.09 -0.28 21.31
C ALA A 31 -3.05 1.21 20.98
N ARG A 32 -1.98 1.65 20.32
CA ARG A 32 -1.87 3.00 19.78
C ARG A 32 -2.61 2.99 18.46
N ALA A 33 -3.65 3.84 18.38
CA ALA A 33 -4.50 3.98 17.20
C ALA A 33 -3.64 4.06 15.93
N ALA A 34 -4.11 3.39 14.86
CA ALA A 34 -3.50 3.49 13.54
C ALA A 34 -3.25 4.98 13.22
N PRO A 35 -2.05 5.35 12.74
CA PRO A 35 -1.76 6.75 12.43
C PRO A 35 -2.80 7.26 11.43
N SER A 36 -3.44 8.39 11.75
CA SER A 36 -4.40 9.04 10.87
C SER A 36 -3.74 9.27 9.51
N PRO A 37 -4.30 8.76 8.40
CA PRO A 37 -3.72 8.96 7.08
C PRO A 37 -3.91 10.42 6.67
N SER A 38 -2.99 11.29 7.06
CA SER A 38 -2.96 12.68 6.62
C SER A 38 -2.36 12.76 5.22
N SER A 39 -3.15 12.43 4.20
CA SER A 39 -2.90 12.70 2.78
C SER A 39 -4.19 12.45 2.00
N GLU A 40 -4.94 13.52 1.67
CA GLU A 40 -6.02 13.48 0.69
C GLU A 40 -5.40 13.35 -0.70
N VAL A 41 -5.08 12.12 -1.10
CA VAL A 41 -4.70 11.78 -2.48
C VAL A 41 -5.85 11.00 -3.08
N ALA A 42 -6.34 11.43 -4.25
CA ALA A 42 -7.38 10.70 -4.98
C ALA A 42 -6.98 9.22 -5.14
N GLY A 43 -7.89 8.30 -4.81
CA GLY A 43 -7.63 6.86 -4.84
C GLY A 43 -6.98 6.29 -3.57
N PHE A 44 -6.54 7.13 -2.63
CA PHE A 44 -6.11 6.66 -1.31
C PHE A 44 -7.36 6.36 -0.46
N ASN A 45 -7.64 5.07 -0.22
CA ASN A 45 -8.89 4.55 0.38
C ASN A 45 -10.18 4.66 -0.46
N GLY A 46 -10.09 4.91 -1.77
CA GLY A 46 -11.25 4.96 -2.68
C GLY A 46 -11.01 4.15 -3.96
N PRO A 47 -12.08 3.81 -4.71
CA PRO A 47 -11.95 3.10 -5.98
C PRO A 47 -11.25 3.98 -7.03
N ILE A 48 -10.31 3.38 -7.76
CA ILE A 48 -9.54 3.99 -8.85
C ILE A 48 -9.97 3.31 -10.15
N SER A 49 -10.33 4.10 -11.17
CA SER A 49 -10.73 3.59 -12.49
C SER A 49 -9.67 3.81 -13.57
N ASP A 50 -8.65 4.63 -13.32
CA ASP A 50 -7.51 4.85 -14.22
C ASP A 50 -6.27 4.10 -13.71
N PRO A 51 -5.71 3.12 -14.44
CA PRO A 51 -4.47 2.45 -14.06
C PRO A 51 -3.30 3.40 -13.80
N ALA A 52 -3.22 4.56 -14.46
CA ALA A 52 -2.16 5.54 -14.23
C ALA A 52 -2.27 6.20 -12.84
N GLU A 53 -3.47 6.28 -12.27
CA GLU A 53 -3.70 6.77 -10.90
C GLU A 53 -3.22 5.78 -9.83
N VAL A 54 -3.28 4.46 -10.10
CA VAL A 54 -2.80 3.42 -9.17
C VAL A 54 -1.33 3.65 -8.83
N THR A 55 -0.50 3.94 -9.82
CA THR A 55 0.93 4.20 -9.60
C THR A 55 1.15 5.45 -8.73
N ARG A 56 0.35 6.51 -8.93
CA ARG A 56 0.40 7.72 -8.09
C ARG A 56 -0.02 7.43 -6.66
N ALA A 57 -1.08 6.64 -6.47
CA ALA A 57 -1.57 6.22 -5.16
C ALA A 57 -0.56 5.35 -4.40
N ILE A 58 0.11 4.40 -5.09
CA ILE A 58 1.20 3.59 -4.50
C ILE A 58 2.36 4.49 -4.06
N ALA A 59 2.78 5.44 -4.91
CA ALA A 59 3.87 6.36 -4.58
C ALA A 59 3.54 7.21 -3.35
N ALA A 60 2.32 7.75 -3.26
CA ALA A 60 1.84 8.49 -2.11
C ALA A 60 1.78 7.61 -0.84
N ALA A 61 1.25 6.40 -0.95
CA ALA A 61 1.22 5.44 0.16
C ALA A 61 2.62 5.14 0.69
N GLN A 62 3.59 4.90 -0.22
CA GLN A 62 4.98 4.66 0.16
C GLN A 62 5.58 5.88 0.87
N GLN A 63 5.33 7.10 0.39
CA GLN A 63 5.81 8.32 1.04
C GLN A 63 5.25 8.46 2.46
N THR A 64 3.95 8.19 2.64
CA THR A 64 3.29 8.21 3.96
C THR A 64 3.94 7.20 4.91
N ILE A 65 4.18 5.95 4.46
CA ILE A 65 4.86 4.93 5.28
C ILE A 65 6.27 5.39 5.66
N MET A 66 7.05 5.92 4.70
CA MET A 66 8.43 6.36 4.99
C MET A 66 8.47 7.53 5.96
N ALA A 67 7.56 8.51 5.81
CA ALA A 67 7.45 9.64 6.72
C ALA A 67 7.11 9.19 8.15
N GLU A 68 6.18 8.24 8.29
CA GLU A 68 5.81 7.68 9.59
C GLU A 68 6.94 6.84 10.19
N ALA A 69 7.63 6.02 9.38
CA ALA A 69 8.80 5.27 9.83
C ALA A 69 9.92 6.19 10.34
N ALA A 70 10.17 7.30 9.64
CA ALA A 70 11.12 8.32 10.06
C ALA A 70 10.70 8.99 11.38
N ARG A 71 9.40 9.30 11.55
CA ARG A 71 8.85 9.81 12.83
C ARG A 71 9.02 8.83 13.99
N ARG A 72 8.98 7.52 13.73
CA ARG A 72 9.25 6.45 14.71
C ARG A 72 10.74 6.21 14.96
N GLY A 73 11.62 6.98 14.32
CA GLY A 73 13.07 6.86 14.49
C GLY A 73 13.74 5.80 13.61
N SER A 74 13.06 5.25 12.61
CA SER A 74 13.67 4.35 11.64
C SER A 74 14.68 5.10 10.77
N LYS A 75 15.90 4.55 10.66
CA LYS A 75 16.99 5.10 9.83
C LYS A 75 17.30 4.23 8.60
N SER A 76 16.62 3.09 8.43
CA SER A 76 16.96 2.09 7.41
C SER A 76 16.54 2.49 5.99
N GLY A 77 15.70 3.52 5.83
CA GLY A 77 15.11 3.86 4.54
C GLY A 77 14.15 2.79 3.98
N VAL A 78 13.78 1.81 4.82
CA VAL A 78 12.86 0.70 4.54
C VAL A 78 11.89 0.55 5.72
N ALA A 79 10.62 0.27 5.44
CA ALA A 79 9.61 0.01 6.46
C ALA A 79 9.01 -1.39 6.31
N GLN A 80 8.51 -1.94 7.40
CA GLN A 80 7.82 -3.24 7.44
C GLN A 80 6.30 -3.10 7.23
N ASP A 81 5.74 -1.90 7.39
CA ASP A 81 4.35 -1.61 7.00
C ASP A 81 4.16 -1.93 5.51
N THR A 82 3.00 -2.43 5.14
CA THR A 82 2.76 -3.00 3.79
C THR A 82 1.75 -2.15 3.03
N ILE A 83 1.95 -1.99 1.73
CA ILE A 83 0.92 -1.46 0.82
C ILE A 83 0.15 -2.66 0.26
N GLU A 84 -1.18 -2.68 0.38
CA GLU A 84 -2.02 -3.63 -0.37
C GLU A 84 -2.69 -2.89 -1.53
N VAL A 85 -2.51 -3.44 -2.72
CA VAL A 85 -3.10 -2.97 -3.97
C VAL A 85 -4.04 -4.08 -4.43
N THR A 86 -5.34 -3.80 -4.52
CA THR A 86 -6.29 -4.72 -5.16
C THR A 86 -6.63 -4.19 -6.53
N VAL A 87 -6.52 -5.01 -7.57
CA VAL A 87 -6.99 -4.71 -8.92
C VAL A 87 -8.00 -5.77 -9.33
N SER A 88 -9.11 -5.34 -9.92
CA SER A 88 -10.17 -6.21 -10.41
C SER A 88 -10.55 -5.83 -11.83
N GLY A 89 -10.92 -6.82 -12.64
CA GLY A 89 -11.37 -6.61 -14.02
C GLY A 89 -11.23 -7.87 -14.87
N PRO A 90 -11.70 -7.85 -16.13
CA PRO A 90 -11.87 -9.06 -16.93
C PRO A 90 -10.54 -9.59 -17.46
N ALA A 91 -9.50 -8.75 -17.45
CA ALA A 91 -8.17 -9.07 -17.96
C ALA A 91 -7.20 -9.58 -16.88
N PHE A 92 -7.68 -9.82 -15.66
CA PHE A 92 -6.84 -10.31 -14.57
C PHE A 92 -7.23 -11.73 -14.17
N ASP A 93 -6.21 -12.53 -13.86
CA ASP A 93 -6.37 -13.81 -13.16
C ASP A 93 -6.47 -13.57 -11.65
N ASP A 94 -7.09 -14.52 -10.95
CA ASP A 94 -7.08 -14.56 -9.49
C ASP A 94 -5.68 -14.93 -8.98
N LEU A 95 -4.88 -13.90 -8.68
CA LEU A 95 -3.48 -14.04 -8.33
C LEU A 95 -3.09 -13.07 -7.22
N THR A 96 -2.15 -13.49 -6.36
CA THR A 96 -1.50 -12.60 -5.39
C THR A 96 0.00 -12.59 -5.61
N LEU A 97 0.55 -11.39 -5.82
CA LEU A 97 1.98 -11.15 -5.94
C LEU A 97 2.45 -10.31 -4.75
N VAL A 98 3.67 -10.58 -4.28
CA VAL A 98 4.29 -9.80 -3.20
C VAL A 98 5.63 -9.28 -3.68
N ASP A 99 5.71 -7.96 -3.82
CA ASP A 99 6.96 -7.24 -4.06
C ASP A 99 7.60 -6.88 -2.71
N LEU A 100 8.87 -7.24 -2.56
CA LEU A 100 9.64 -7.03 -1.33
C LEU A 100 10.78 -6.04 -1.60
N PRO A 101 11.14 -5.20 -0.61
CA PRO A 101 12.31 -4.35 -0.74
C PRO A 101 13.56 -5.16 -1.12
N GLY A 102 14.30 -4.68 -2.12
CA GLY A 102 15.52 -5.34 -2.58
C GLY A 102 16.56 -5.50 -1.48
N ILE A 103 17.32 -6.59 -1.53
CA ILE A 103 18.43 -6.85 -0.60
C ILE A 103 19.60 -5.94 -0.96
N VAL A 104 19.99 -5.07 -0.03
CA VAL A 104 21.19 -4.23 -0.15
C VAL A 104 22.30 -4.86 0.69
N ARG A 105 23.48 -5.05 0.09
CA ARG A 105 24.70 -5.51 0.79
C ARG A 105 25.51 -4.33 1.29
#